data_AF-C0VPW6-F1
#
_entry.id   AF-C0VPW6-F1
#
_cell.length_a   1.000
_cell.length_b   1.000
_cell.length_c   1.000
_cell.angle_alpha   90.00
_cell.angle_beta   90.00
_cell.angle_gamma   90.00
#
_symmetry.space_group_name_H-M   'P 1'
#
loop_
_entity.id
_entity.type
_entity.pdbx_description
1 polymer ?
#
loop_
_entity_poly.entity_id
_entity_poly.type
_entity_poly.pdbx_seq_one_letter_code
_entity_poly.pdbx_strand_id
1 'polypeptide(L)'
;MIKKIKSIGNLAVFKGFEWDSNVRNNGGAADTFKDINIIYGRNYSGKTSLSRIIRALEMGRISDKYNNPEFCVKFSDKEVTQNNLTSHGKKIRVFNEDFIKENLKFIVHQDDGIQSFAILGENNNIVETEIQTIEDELGKKEQGQETGLYAKRVQVISSYDDAKIVWDNAKRALDKQLSDKATDRKNGIKYQSERFGDQNYNVQKLSNDIREVLSESYKELSLEEIEQFRKLSLEKALDEFSIIELPKIRLSNFVEKTEKLVAKKISSSNKIEELVKNAILNRWVNEGRSYHKDKLSNCAFCGTLISEERWKELDRHFDKESKILEDDIDSLIVDIESEKKSFSLLKVDKSKFYSKFHKTLDIIQTDLEEIIGKYDLILDSLIDQLKERKANILTEKDFINPNKDVEDLKVIWTSYLNIKKESTEFSK
;
A
#
# COMPACT_ATOMS: atom_id res chain seq x y z
N MET A 1 69.68 54.71 -38.33
CA MET A 1 70.76 53.76 -38.01
C MET A 1 71.94 54.54 -37.45
N ILE A 2 72.80 53.94 -36.63
CA ILE A 2 74.06 54.59 -36.23
C ILE A 2 74.99 54.58 -37.44
N LYS A 3 75.44 55.75 -37.89
CA LYS A 3 76.37 55.87 -39.04
C LYS A 3 77.82 55.80 -38.61
N LYS A 4 78.18 56.47 -37.51
CA LYS A 4 79.55 56.49 -36.95
C LYS A 4 79.55 57.12 -35.55
N ILE A 5 80.61 56.89 -34.78
CA ILE A 5 80.89 57.64 -33.55
C ILE A 5 81.72 58.86 -33.96
N LYS A 6 81.08 59.99 -34.26
CA LYS A 6 81.70 61.19 -34.86
C LYS A 6 82.97 61.63 -34.12
N SER A 7 82.90 61.73 -32.79
CA SER A 7 84.04 62.09 -31.96
C SER A 7 83.93 61.49 -30.55
N ILE A 8 85.08 61.30 -29.90
CA ILE A 8 85.19 60.93 -28.49
C ILE A 8 86.22 61.87 -27.87
N GLY A 9 85.74 62.93 -27.20
CA GLY A 9 86.58 63.91 -26.53
C GLY A 9 87.30 63.30 -25.33
N ASN A 10 86.55 62.67 -24.44
CA ASN A 10 87.08 62.04 -23.23
C ASN A 10 86.23 60.84 -22.81
N LEU A 11 86.71 59.61 -23.04
CA LEU A 11 86.07 58.41 -22.51
C LEU A 11 87.05 57.24 -22.42
N ALA A 12 87.33 56.78 -21.20
CA ALA A 12 88.26 55.69 -20.92
C ALA A 12 89.64 55.93 -21.57
N VAL A 13 90.02 55.11 -22.56
CA VAL A 13 91.31 55.21 -23.27
C VAL A 13 91.28 56.23 -24.42
N PHE A 14 90.11 56.75 -24.80
CA PHE A 14 89.99 57.73 -25.88
C PHE A 14 90.11 59.16 -25.34
N LYS A 15 91.06 59.92 -25.90
CA LYS A 15 91.26 61.35 -25.65
C LYS A 15 91.39 62.07 -27.00
N GLY A 16 90.37 62.83 -27.39
CA GLY A 16 90.35 63.60 -28.65
C GLY A 16 90.30 62.74 -29.91
N PHE A 17 89.57 61.62 -29.89
CA PHE A 17 89.42 60.77 -31.07
C PHE A 17 88.41 61.37 -32.06
N GLU A 18 88.81 61.49 -33.33
CA GLU A 18 87.94 61.92 -34.44
C GLU A 18 87.81 60.81 -35.49
N TRP A 19 86.57 60.44 -35.83
CA TRP A 19 86.32 59.28 -36.68
C TRP A 19 86.82 59.47 -38.11
N ASP A 20 86.56 60.62 -38.73
CA ASP A 20 86.84 60.84 -40.15
C ASP A 20 88.35 60.93 -40.45
N SER A 21 89.13 61.26 -39.43
CA SER A 21 90.59 61.32 -39.49
C SER A 21 91.24 59.95 -39.31
N ASN A 22 90.63 59.08 -38.50
CA ASN A 22 91.25 57.83 -38.04
C ASN A 22 90.66 56.54 -38.63
N VAL A 23 89.42 56.56 -39.10
CA VAL A 23 88.72 55.39 -39.64
C VAL A 23 88.46 55.61 -41.13
N ARG A 24 89.40 55.16 -41.97
CA ARG A 24 89.34 55.33 -43.43
C ARG A 24 89.23 54.00 -44.14
N ASN A 25 88.49 53.99 -45.25
CA ASN A 25 88.44 52.85 -46.16
C ASN A 25 89.71 52.79 -47.03
N ASN A 26 89.87 51.72 -47.82
CA ASN A 26 91.01 51.53 -48.72
C ASN A 26 91.18 52.65 -49.77
N GLY A 27 90.15 53.47 -50.00
CA GLY A 27 90.16 54.63 -50.90
C GLY A 27 90.45 55.97 -50.21
N GLY A 28 90.79 55.97 -48.91
CA GLY A 28 91.18 57.17 -48.16
C GLY A 28 90.02 58.04 -47.64
N ALA A 29 88.77 57.69 -47.94
CA ALA A 29 87.58 58.36 -47.39
C ALA A 29 87.21 57.79 -46.01
N ALA A 30 86.55 58.59 -45.17
CA ALA A 30 86.05 58.15 -43.86
C ALA A 30 85.04 56.99 -44.02
N ASP A 31 85.27 55.89 -43.31
CA ASP A 31 84.38 54.73 -43.34
C ASP A 31 83.18 54.92 -42.38
N THR A 32 82.10 54.18 -42.60
CA THR A 32 80.88 54.25 -41.78
C THR A 32 80.38 52.86 -41.42
N PHE A 33 79.64 52.76 -40.32
CA PHE A 33 79.01 51.50 -39.94
C PHE A 33 78.03 50.99 -41.01
N LYS A 34 78.10 49.69 -41.27
CA LYS A 34 77.20 48.91 -42.15
C LYS A 34 76.24 48.07 -41.30
N ASP A 35 75.49 47.14 -41.90
CA ASP A 35 74.59 46.24 -41.18
C ASP A 35 75.34 45.34 -40.19
N ILE A 36 76.52 44.86 -40.57
CA ILE A 36 77.41 44.05 -39.73
C ILE A 36 78.78 44.72 -39.67
N ASN A 37 79.28 44.95 -38.45
CA ASN A 37 80.56 45.61 -38.21
C ASN A 37 81.39 44.77 -37.25
N ILE A 38 82.61 44.44 -37.63
CA ILE A 38 83.56 43.70 -36.81
C ILE A 38 84.67 44.65 -36.38
N ILE A 39 84.71 44.98 -35.09
CA ILE A 39 85.75 45.81 -34.49
C ILE A 39 86.64 44.92 -33.63
N TYR A 40 87.90 44.74 -34.04
CA TYR A 40 88.88 43.92 -33.33
C TYR A 40 90.15 44.73 -33.04
N GLY A 41 90.96 44.25 -32.10
CA GLY A 41 92.17 44.93 -31.65
C GLY A 41 92.73 44.26 -30.41
N ARG A 42 93.95 44.64 -30.00
CA ARG A 42 94.62 44.10 -28.80
C ARG A 42 93.84 44.43 -27.52
N ASN A 43 94.17 43.77 -26.41
CA ASN A 43 93.64 44.17 -25.10
C ASN A 43 93.98 45.64 -24.84
N TYR A 44 93.09 46.33 -24.12
CA TYR A 44 93.18 47.77 -23.83
C TYR A 44 93.07 48.71 -25.05
N SER A 45 92.78 48.21 -26.25
CA SER A 45 92.60 49.03 -27.47
C SER A 45 91.28 49.84 -27.52
N GLY A 46 90.50 49.86 -26.44
CA GLY A 46 89.26 50.65 -26.36
C GLY A 46 87.97 49.99 -26.87
N LYS A 47 87.98 48.71 -27.27
CA LYS A 47 86.78 47.98 -27.74
C LYS A 47 85.62 48.04 -26.75
N THR A 48 85.89 47.72 -25.47
CA THR A 48 84.87 47.76 -24.41
C THR A 48 84.33 49.18 -24.21
N SER A 49 85.18 50.21 -24.34
CA SER A 49 84.77 51.61 -24.23
C SER A 49 83.79 51.99 -25.34
N LEU A 50 84.02 51.54 -26.58
CA LEU A 50 83.07 51.74 -27.68
C LEU A 50 81.74 51.02 -27.41
N SER A 51 81.78 49.78 -26.89
CA SER A 51 80.56 49.05 -26.52
C SER A 51 79.74 49.79 -25.46
N ARG A 52 80.42 50.46 -24.51
CA ARG A 52 79.78 51.24 -23.43
C ARG A 52 79.15 52.54 -23.93
N ILE A 53 79.70 53.16 -24.98
CA ILE A 53 79.03 54.28 -25.66
C ILE A 53 77.68 53.82 -26.21
N ILE A 54 77.64 52.68 -26.91
CA ILE A 54 76.38 52.15 -27.47
C ILE A 54 75.43 51.72 -26.34
N ARG A 55 75.95 51.14 -25.26
CA ARG A 55 75.15 50.77 -24.08
C ARG A 55 74.53 51.99 -23.39
N ALA A 56 75.25 53.12 -23.35
CA ALA A 56 74.72 54.37 -22.79
C ALA A 56 73.52 54.88 -23.61
N LEU A 57 73.50 54.66 -24.92
CA LEU A 57 72.36 54.96 -25.78
C LEU A 57 71.16 54.01 -25.52
N GLU A 58 71.41 52.74 -25.19
CA GLU A 58 70.35 51.82 -24.78
C GLU A 58 69.73 52.19 -23.42
N MET A 59 70.56 52.49 -22.43
CA MET A 59 70.14 52.70 -21.03
C MET A 59 69.74 54.15 -20.72
N GLY A 60 70.08 55.11 -21.59
CA GLY A 60 69.87 56.53 -21.36
C GLY A 60 70.76 57.15 -20.27
N ARG A 61 71.75 56.40 -19.78
CA ARG A 61 72.71 56.83 -18.74
C ARG A 61 74.09 56.27 -19.02
N ILE A 62 75.12 56.96 -18.54
CA ILE A 62 76.51 56.51 -18.55
C ILE A 62 76.97 56.21 -17.13
N SER A 63 77.95 55.31 -16.96
CA SER A 63 78.47 54.96 -15.63
C SER A 63 79.18 56.14 -14.97
N ASP A 64 78.88 56.38 -13.68
CA ASP A 64 79.51 57.43 -12.86
C ASP A 64 81.02 57.23 -12.64
N LYS A 65 81.57 56.07 -13.04
CA LYS A 65 83.02 55.79 -13.01
C LYS A 65 83.81 56.61 -14.03
N TYR A 66 83.15 57.24 -15.00
CA TYR A 66 83.78 58.09 -15.99
C TYR A 66 83.74 59.55 -15.55
N ASN A 67 84.92 60.15 -15.36
CA ASN A 67 85.04 61.57 -15.04
C ASN A 67 84.87 62.40 -16.31
N ASN A 68 83.83 63.26 -16.35
CA ASN A 68 83.49 64.17 -17.45
C ASN A 68 83.50 63.51 -18.85
N PRO A 69 82.61 62.52 -19.10
CA PRO A 69 82.59 61.81 -20.37
C PRO A 69 82.11 62.72 -21.50
N GLU A 70 82.80 62.68 -22.65
CA GLU A 70 82.45 63.50 -23.81
C GLU A 70 82.56 62.69 -25.10
N PHE A 71 81.46 62.55 -25.83
CA PHE A 71 81.41 61.89 -27.13
C PHE A 71 80.20 62.34 -27.94
N CYS A 72 80.28 62.16 -29.26
CA CYS A 72 79.19 62.41 -30.19
C CYS A 72 79.01 61.22 -31.14
N VAL A 73 77.79 60.70 -31.21
CA VAL A 73 77.38 59.60 -32.09
C VAL A 73 76.45 60.14 -33.16
N LYS A 74 76.79 59.89 -34.42
CA LYS A 74 76.01 60.33 -35.57
C LYS A 74 75.08 59.22 -36.04
N PHE A 75 73.79 59.51 -36.02
CA PHE A 75 72.74 58.70 -36.65
C PHE A 75 72.47 59.20 -38.08
N SER A 76 71.63 58.49 -38.82
CA SER A 76 71.24 58.86 -40.19
C SER A 76 70.64 60.26 -40.30
N ASP A 77 69.91 60.69 -39.27
CA ASP A 77 69.03 61.86 -39.24
C ASP A 77 69.41 62.90 -38.16
N LYS A 78 70.22 62.52 -37.17
CA LYS A 78 70.58 63.39 -36.03
C LYS A 78 71.90 62.99 -35.36
N GLU A 79 72.38 63.85 -34.45
CA GLU A 79 73.57 63.58 -33.62
C GLU A 79 73.16 63.50 -32.14
N VAL A 80 73.74 62.54 -31.42
CA VAL A 80 73.48 62.28 -30.00
C VAL A 80 74.79 62.39 -29.24
N THR A 81 74.76 63.12 -28.13
CA THR A 81 75.87 63.35 -27.20
C THR A 81 75.56 62.76 -25.83
N GLN A 82 76.52 62.82 -24.92
CA GLN A 82 76.37 62.37 -23.53
C GLN A 82 75.20 63.03 -22.78
N ASN A 83 74.73 64.20 -23.22
CA ASN A 83 73.66 64.96 -22.54
C ASN A 83 72.25 64.62 -23.06
N ASN A 84 72.13 63.92 -24.19
CA ASN A 84 70.84 63.63 -24.82
C ASN A 84 70.73 62.18 -25.31
N LEU A 85 71.23 61.25 -24.49
CA LEU A 85 71.42 59.82 -24.81
C LEU A 85 70.20 59.09 -25.35
N THR A 86 68.98 59.52 -25.03
CA THR A 86 67.71 58.87 -25.48
C THR A 86 67.06 59.54 -26.70
N SER A 87 67.60 60.67 -27.18
CA SER A 87 66.99 61.50 -28.22
C SER A 87 67.03 60.88 -29.64
N HIS A 88 67.72 59.75 -29.83
CA HIS A 88 67.77 59.04 -31.12
C HIS A 88 66.43 58.42 -31.54
N GLY A 89 65.53 58.08 -30.60
CA GLY A 89 64.22 57.50 -30.93
C GLY A 89 64.30 56.12 -31.63
N LYS A 90 65.36 55.35 -31.36
CA LYS A 90 65.58 53.99 -31.90
C LYS A 90 65.65 52.98 -30.76
N LYS A 91 65.20 51.74 -30.98
CA LYS A 91 65.41 50.64 -30.02
C LYS A 91 66.82 50.10 -30.21
N ILE A 92 67.68 50.28 -29.21
CA ILE A 92 69.05 49.77 -29.19
C ILE A 92 69.09 48.66 -28.13
N ARG A 93 69.77 47.56 -28.44
CA ARG A 93 70.00 46.44 -27.51
C ARG A 93 71.49 46.10 -27.50
N VAL A 94 72.10 46.10 -26.33
CA VAL A 94 73.54 45.84 -26.18
C VAL A 94 73.76 44.67 -25.25
N PHE A 95 74.31 43.60 -25.82
CA PHE A 95 74.81 42.47 -25.05
C PHE A 95 76.33 42.62 -24.87
N ASN A 96 76.75 43.09 -23.70
CA ASN A 96 78.15 43.23 -23.34
C ASN A 96 78.42 42.70 -21.91
N GLU A 97 79.67 42.75 -21.46
CA GLU A 97 80.06 42.28 -20.12
C GLU A 97 79.27 42.94 -18.99
N ASP A 98 78.94 44.24 -19.13
CA ASP A 98 78.17 44.94 -18.11
C ASP A 98 76.70 44.46 -18.08
N PHE A 99 76.10 44.10 -19.22
CA PHE A 99 74.78 43.45 -19.28
C PHE A 99 74.78 42.10 -18.53
N ILE A 100 75.82 41.30 -18.74
CA ILE A 100 75.97 39.99 -18.07
C ILE A 100 76.10 40.19 -16.56
N LYS A 101 76.95 41.12 -16.11
CA LYS A 101 77.11 41.39 -14.67
C LYS A 101 75.84 41.90 -13.98
N GLU A 102 75.03 42.71 -14.68
CA GLU A 102 73.81 43.26 -14.10
C GLU A 102 72.65 42.25 -14.09
N ASN A 103 72.51 41.44 -15.13
CA ASN A 103 71.31 40.61 -15.35
C ASN A 103 71.55 39.09 -15.19
N LEU A 104 72.80 38.63 -15.23
CA LEU A 104 73.19 37.21 -15.19
C LEU A 104 74.21 36.96 -14.06
N LYS A 105 73.90 37.43 -12.85
CA LYS A 105 74.80 37.37 -11.68
C LYS A 105 75.25 35.95 -11.30
N PHE A 106 74.43 34.94 -11.59
CA PHE A 106 74.75 33.51 -11.35
C PHE A 106 75.94 32.98 -12.16
N ILE A 107 76.36 33.67 -13.24
CA ILE A 107 77.55 33.29 -14.03
C ILE A 107 78.85 33.75 -13.35
N VAL A 108 78.78 34.75 -12.46
CA VAL A 108 79.96 35.38 -11.81
C VAL A 108 80.10 34.98 -10.34
N HIS A 109 79.00 34.65 -9.65
CA HIS A 109 78.98 34.20 -8.26
C HIS A 109 78.16 32.90 -8.15
N GLN A 110 78.79 31.80 -7.73
CA GLN A 110 78.20 30.44 -7.73
C GLN A 110 77.14 30.20 -6.64
N ASP A 111 76.95 31.13 -5.71
CA ASP A 111 76.07 30.94 -4.54
C ASP A 111 74.84 31.86 -4.51
N ASP A 112 74.60 32.67 -5.54
CA ASP A 112 73.38 33.50 -5.65
C ASP A 112 72.38 32.90 -6.64
N GLY A 113 71.18 32.58 -6.13
CA GLY A 113 70.08 32.00 -6.89
C GLY A 113 69.48 32.90 -7.97
N ILE A 114 68.69 32.28 -8.86
CA ILE A 114 67.97 32.95 -9.95
C ILE A 114 67.01 33.98 -9.34
N GLN A 115 67.24 35.28 -9.56
CA GLN A 115 66.11 36.21 -9.55
C GLN A 115 65.25 35.82 -10.75
N SER A 116 64.13 35.14 -10.47
CA SER A 116 63.02 34.97 -11.40
C SER A 116 62.81 36.29 -12.13
N PHE A 117 62.52 36.24 -13.43
CA PHE A 117 62.09 37.40 -14.20
C PHE A 117 60.84 37.99 -13.54
N ALA A 118 61.03 38.85 -12.55
CA ALA A 118 59.98 39.53 -11.83
C ALA A 118 59.44 40.57 -12.79
N ILE A 119 58.29 40.26 -13.37
CA ILE A 119 57.35 41.28 -13.83
C ILE A 119 56.93 42.03 -12.56
N LEU A 120 57.68 43.09 -12.24
CA LEU A 120 57.40 44.01 -11.15
C LEU A 120 56.11 44.78 -11.47
N GLY A 121 55.12 44.68 -10.58
CA GLY A 121 53.99 45.60 -10.54
C GLY A 121 52.82 45.01 -9.75
N GLU A 122 52.64 45.47 -8.51
CA GLU A 122 51.45 45.47 -7.61
C GLU A 122 50.50 44.24 -7.54
N ASN A 123 50.15 43.61 -8.66
CA ASN A 123 49.22 42.48 -8.76
C ASN A 123 49.70 41.21 -8.04
N ASN A 124 51.01 40.96 -7.93
CA ASN A 124 51.50 39.75 -7.26
C ASN A 124 51.20 39.73 -5.76
N ASN A 125 51.26 40.87 -5.07
CA ASN A 125 50.93 40.91 -3.64
C ASN A 125 49.43 40.68 -3.42
N ILE A 126 48.58 41.15 -4.33
CA ILE A 126 47.14 40.91 -4.29
C ILE A 126 46.87 39.41 -4.48
N VAL A 127 47.47 38.80 -5.51
CA VAL A 127 47.32 37.37 -5.81
C VAL A 127 47.85 36.49 -4.67
N GLU A 128 48.98 36.83 -4.04
CA GLU A 128 49.50 36.07 -2.89
C GLU A 128 48.55 36.15 -1.68
N THR A 129 47.94 37.31 -1.44
CA THR A 129 46.97 37.49 -0.36
C THR A 129 45.68 36.71 -0.63
N GLU A 130 45.24 36.67 -1.89
CA GLU A 130 44.09 35.85 -2.33
C GLU A 130 44.39 34.35 -2.19
N ILE A 131 45.59 33.90 -2.57
CA ILE A 131 46.04 32.51 -2.39
C ILE A 131 46.00 32.14 -0.91
N GLN A 132 46.59 32.95 -0.03
CA GLN A 132 46.60 32.67 1.40
C GLN A 132 45.18 32.60 1.98
N THR A 133 44.28 33.49 1.55
CA THR A 133 42.88 33.47 2.00
C THR A 133 42.18 32.16 1.59
N ILE A 134 42.41 31.70 0.36
CA ILE A 134 41.86 30.44 -0.14
C ILE A 134 42.47 29.24 0.59
N GLU A 135 43.78 29.26 0.90
CA GLU A 135 44.44 28.21 1.67
C GLU A 135 43.92 28.12 3.10
N ASP A 136 43.68 29.26 3.75
CA ASP A 136 43.09 29.33 5.09
C ASP A 136 41.64 28.83 5.10
N GLU A 137 40.85 29.16 4.07
CA GLU A 137 39.49 28.66 3.90
C GLU A 137 39.45 27.15 3.62
N LEU A 138 40.32 26.67 2.73
CA LEU A 138 40.45 25.23 2.44
C LEU A 138 40.87 24.46 3.68
N GLY A 139 41.83 25.01 4.44
CA GLY A 139 42.43 24.38 5.60
C GLY A 139 43.38 23.24 5.23
N LYS A 140 43.78 22.46 6.23
CA LYS A 140 44.69 21.32 6.06
C LYS A 140 43.95 20.14 5.45
N LYS A 141 44.62 19.43 4.54
CA LYS A 141 44.12 18.22 3.87
C LYS A 141 44.67 16.93 4.49
N GLU A 142 45.65 17.02 5.38
CA GLU A 142 46.28 15.84 5.99
C GLU A 142 45.26 14.99 6.73
N GLN A 143 45.31 13.68 6.45
CA GLN A 143 44.32 12.73 6.91
C GLN A 143 44.31 12.64 8.44
N GLY A 144 43.16 12.92 9.07
CA GLY A 144 43.01 12.97 10.53
C GLY A 144 43.42 14.30 11.17
N GLN A 145 43.84 15.30 10.38
CA GLN A 145 44.14 16.65 10.82
C GLN A 145 43.45 17.71 9.95
N GLU A 146 42.35 17.33 9.28
CA GLU A 146 41.66 18.21 8.37
C GLU A 146 41.09 19.43 9.10
N THR A 147 41.24 20.62 8.50
CA THR A 147 40.65 21.88 9.00
C THR A 147 39.88 22.59 7.87
N GLY A 148 39.23 23.72 8.17
CA GLY A 148 38.54 24.52 7.15
C GLY A 148 37.45 23.75 6.40
N LEU A 149 37.41 23.91 5.07
CA LEU A 149 36.47 23.20 4.18
C LEU A 149 36.74 21.70 4.10
N TYR A 150 37.98 21.24 4.24
CA TYR A 150 38.29 19.81 4.27
C TYR A 150 37.65 19.11 5.48
N ALA A 151 37.68 19.72 6.67
CA ALA A 151 37.00 19.20 7.85
C ALA A 151 35.48 19.11 7.66
N LYS A 152 34.86 20.16 7.11
CA LYS A 152 33.42 20.17 6.80
C LYS A 152 33.05 19.06 5.82
N ARG A 153 33.88 18.82 4.79
CA ARG A 153 33.67 17.74 3.83
C ARG A 153 33.69 16.36 4.52
N VAL A 154 34.67 16.10 5.39
CA VAL A 154 34.75 14.84 6.14
C VAL A 154 33.50 14.65 7.00
N GLN A 155 33.06 15.68 7.70
CA GLN A 155 31.85 15.64 8.53
C GLN A 155 30.58 15.33 7.71
N VAL A 156 30.42 15.98 6.54
CA VAL A 156 29.26 15.77 5.67
C VAL A 156 29.27 14.36 5.07
N ILE A 157 30.43 13.86 4.64
CA ILE A 157 30.56 12.49 4.12
C ILE A 157 30.22 11.48 5.22
N SER A 158 30.77 11.64 6.43
CA SER A 158 30.45 10.77 7.56
C SER A 158 28.95 10.77 7.86
N SER A 159 28.31 11.95 7.90
CA SER A 159 26.87 12.06 8.14
C SER A 159 26.04 11.41 7.04
N TYR A 160 26.47 11.51 5.78
CA TYR A 160 25.84 10.83 4.65
C TYR A 160 25.98 9.31 4.76
N ASP A 161 27.17 8.82 5.09
CA ASP A 161 27.44 7.39 5.23
C ASP A 161 26.62 6.78 6.39
N ASP A 162 26.55 7.46 7.53
CA ASP A 162 25.71 7.07 8.67
C ASP A 162 24.23 7.01 8.28
N ALA A 163 23.72 8.08 7.63
CA ALA A 163 22.33 8.12 7.17
C ALA A 163 22.04 7.04 6.11
N LYS A 164 22.99 6.76 5.23
CA LYS A 164 22.89 5.71 4.21
C LYS A 164 22.83 4.33 4.83
N ILE A 165 23.65 4.04 5.84
CA ILE A 165 23.60 2.77 6.58
C ILE A 165 22.22 2.58 7.22
N VAL A 166 21.68 3.62 7.86
CA VAL A 166 20.33 3.57 8.45
C VAL A 166 19.27 3.30 7.38
N TRP A 167 19.33 4.01 6.25
CA TRP A 167 18.40 3.83 5.14
C TRP A 167 18.50 2.43 4.51
N ASP A 168 19.71 1.93 4.25
CA ASP A 168 19.95 0.59 3.70
C ASP A 168 19.47 -0.51 4.67
N ASN A 169 19.61 -0.30 5.98
CA ASN A 169 19.07 -1.21 6.99
C ASN A 169 17.53 -1.21 6.99
N ALA A 170 16.90 -0.03 6.95
CA ALA A 170 15.44 0.09 6.91
C ALA A 170 14.87 -0.51 5.62
N LYS A 171 15.51 -0.25 4.46
CA LYS A 171 15.12 -0.81 3.17
C LYS A 171 15.24 -2.33 3.16
N ARG A 172 16.36 -2.88 3.62
CA ARG A 172 16.54 -4.34 3.71
C ARG A 172 15.51 -4.99 4.64
N ALA A 173 15.17 -4.34 5.76
CA ALA A 173 14.15 -4.84 6.66
C ALA A 173 12.76 -4.86 6.00
N LEU A 174 12.40 -3.82 5.26
CA LEU A 174 11.14 -3.75 4.51
C LEU A 174 11.09 -4.79 3.38
N ASP A 175 12.14 -4.87 2.57
CA ASP A 175 12.24 -5.85 1.47
C ASP A 175 12.11 -7.29 2.00
N LYS A 176 12.72 -7.55 3.17
CA LYS A 176 12.57 -8.83 3.87
C LYS A 176 11.13 -9.08 4.32
N GLN A 177 10.45 -8.12 4.95
CA GLN A 177 9.06 -8.30 5.37
C GLN A 177 8.13 -8.58 4.18
N LEU A 178 8.31 -7.86 3.08
CA LEU A 178 7.55 -8.07 1.85
C LEU A 178 7.83 -9.45 1.25
N SER A 179 9.11 -9.84 1.17
CA SER A 179 9.54 -11.16 0.69
C SER A 179 8.98 -12.30 1.55
N ASP A 180 9.07 -12.16 2.87
CA ASP A 180 8.58 -13.15 3.83
C ASP A 180 7.05 -13.29 3.68
N LYS A 181 6.32 -12.17 3.63
CA LYS A 181 4.86 -12.21 3.50
C LYS A 181 4.39 -12.76 2.15
N ALA A 182 5.09 -12.46 1.05
CA ALA A 182 4.72 -12.94 -0.27
C ALA A 182 5.14 -14.39 -0.54
N THR A 183 6.35 -14.77 -0.11
CA THR A 183 7.06 -15.96 -0.61
C THR A 183 7.74 -16.84 0.45
N ASP A 184 7.61 -16.55 1.75
CA ASP A 184 8.09 -17.48 2.78
C ASP A 184 7.36 -18.83 2.70
N ARG A 185 8.08 -19.94 2.91
CA ARG A 185 7.51 -21.30 2.79
C ARG A 185 6.51 -21.63 3.89
N LYS A 186 6.63 -21.01 5.07
CA LYS A 186 5.79 -21.33 6.23
C LYS A 186 4.52 -20.49 6.24
N ASN A 187 4.65 -19.19 5.98
CA ASN A 187 3.55 -18.22 6.15
C ASN A 187 3.31 -17.32 4.93
N GLY A 188 4.04 -17.51 3.83
CA GLY A 188 3.90 -16.71 2.63
C GLY A 188 2.62 -17.01 1.86
N ILE A 189 2.00 -15.97 1.31
CA ILE A 189 0.74 -16.04 0.55
C ILE A 189 0.82 -17.10 -0.57
N LYS A 190 1.95 -17.16 -1.28
CA LYS A 190 2.22 -18.12 -2.36
C LYS A 190 1.98 -19.58 -1.96
N TYR A 191 2.34 -19.96 -0.73
CA TYR A 191 2.25 -21.35 -0.24
C TYR A 191 0.96 -21.64 0.51
N GLN A 192 0.06 -20.65 0.63
CA GLN A 192 -1.29 -20.80 1.18
C GLN A 192 -2.32 -20.82 0.05
N SER A 193 -2.07 -21.63 -0.98
CA SER A 193 -2.88 -21.72 -2.19
C SER A 193 -4.31 -22.18 -1.92
N GLU A 194 -4.54 -22.99 -0.88
CA GLU A 194 -5.88 -23.37 -0.42
C GLU A 194 -6.71 -22.15 0.05
N ARG A 195 -6.05 -21.07 0.49
CA ARG A 195 -6.70 -19.85 0.98
C ARG A 195 -6.72 -18.72 -0.05
N PHE A 196 -5.65 -18.55 -0.82
CA PHE A 196 -5.47 -17.39 -1.70
C PHE A 196 -5.44 -17.74 -3.19
N GLY A 197 -5.41 -19.03 -3.55
CA GLY A 197 -5.50 -19.53 -4.93
C GLY A 197 -4.25 -19.32 -5.81
N ASP A 198 -3.52 -18.22 -5.65
CA ASP A 198 -2.41 -17.85 -6.54
C ASP A 198 -1.07 -18.50 -6.14
N GLN A 199 -0.76 -19.63 -6.78
CA GLN A 199 0.53 -20.31 -6.59
C GLN A 199 1.73 -19.58 -7.22
N ASN A 200 1.48 -18.55 -8.03
CA ASN A 200 2.49 -17.70 -8.66
C ASN A 200 2.56 -16.32 -7.98
N TYR A 201 2.13 -16.24 -6.72
CA TYR A 201 2.16 -15.01 -5.94
C TYR A 201 3.61 -14.56 -5.65
N ASN A 202 3.86 -13.26 -5.71
CA ASN A 202 5.20 -12.67 -5.57
C ASN A 202 5.15 -11.28 -4.92
N VAL A 203 6.33 -10.70 -4.64
CA VAL A 203 6.46 -9.38 -3.98
C VAL A 203 5.83 -8.24 -4.79
N GLN A 204 5.86 -8.32 -6.12
CA GLN A 204 5.26 -7.30 -6.98
C GLN A 204 3.72 -7.29 -6.83
N LYS A 205 3.11 -8.47 -6.77
CA LYS A 205 1.66 -8.62 -6.53
C LYS A 205 1.29 -8.09 -5.14
N LEU A 206 2.03 -8.47 -4.10
CA LEU A 206 1.83 -7.91 -2.75
C LEU A 206 1.93 -6.39 -2.73
N SER A 207 2.89 -5.81 -3.46
CA SER A 207 3.04 -4.35 -3.54
C SER A 207 1.87 -3.67 -4.26
N ASN A 208 1.24 -4.36 -5.22
CA ASN A 208 0.03 -3.88 -5.88
C ASN A 208 -1.17 -4.00 -4.93
N ASP A 209 -1.33 -5.12 -4.23
CA ASP A 209 -2.41 -5.34 -3.27
C ASP A 209 -2.35 -4.32 -2.12
N ILE A 210 -1.15 -3.99 -1.61
CA ILE A 210 -0.98 -2.92 -0.60
C ILE A 210 -1.42 -1.57 -1.16
N ARG A 211 -1.11 -1.25 -2.42
CA ARG A 211 -1.55 0.00 -3.05
C ARG A 211 -3.07 0.04 -3.22
N GLU A 212 -3.69 -1.09 -3.51
CA GLU A 212 -5.15 -1.21 -3.61
C GLU A 212 -5.81 -1.02 -2.24
N VAL A 213 -5.32 -1.70 -1.20
CA VAL A 213 -5.82 -1.58 0.18
C VAL A 213 -5.67 -0.16 0.73
N LEU A 214 -4.61 0.57 0.34
CA LEU A 214 -4.40 1.97 0.73
C LEU A 214 -5.20 2.98 -0.10
N SER A 215 -5.93 2.55 -1.13
CA SER A 215 -6.74 3.45 -1.96
C SER A 215 -8.01 3.88 -1.24
N GLU A 216 -8.49 5.11 -1.51
CA GLU A 216 -9.74 5.64 -0.93
C GLU A 216 -10.98 4.83 -1.34
N SER A 217 -10.91 4.12 -2.47
CA SER A 217 -11.97 3.24 -2.95
C SER A 217 -12.04 1.89 -2.23
N TYR A 218 -11.02 1.53 -1.45
CA TYR A 218 -10.99 0.24 -0.77
C TYR A 218 -12.01 0.21 0.37
N LYS A 219 -12.91 -0.77 0.29
CA LYS A 219 -13.86 -1.05 1.36
C LYS A 219 -13.34 -2.21 2.20
N GLU A 220 -12.95 -1.91 3.43
CA GLU A 220 -12.58 -2.94 4.39
C GLU A 220 -13.76 -3.88 4.65
N LEU A 221 -13.45 -5.17 4.61
CA LEU A 221 -14.38 -6.22 5.00
C LEU A 221 -14.42 -6.32 6.52
N SER A 222 -15.62 -6.52 7.08
CA SER A 222 -15.76 -6.82 8.50
C SER A 222 -15.18 -8.21 8.82
N LEU A 223 -14.87 -8.46 10.10
CA LEU A 223 -14.38 -9.78 10.54
C LEU A 223 -15.37 -10.89 10.20
N GLU A 224 -16.67 -10.61 10.29
CA GLU A 224 -17.74 -11.53 9.93
C GLU A 224 -17.76 -11.82 8.42
N GLU A 225 -17.57 -10.80 7.58
CA GLU A 225 -17.49 -10.97 6.13
C GLU A 225 -16.27 -11.81 5.73
N ILE A 226 -15.11 -11.55 6.36
CA ILE A 226 -13.87 -12.32 6.12
C ILE A 226 -14.07 -13.78 6.49
N GLU A 227 -14.68 -14.09 7.64
CA GLU A 227 -14.96 -15.48 8.02
C GLU A 227 -15.93 -16.15 7.04
N GLN A 228 -16.96 -15.44 6.59
CA GLN A 228 -17.94 -15.95 5.63
C GLN A 228 -17.28 -16.29 4.29
N PHE A 229 -16.49 -15.37 3.72
CA PHE A 229 -15.77 -15.63 2.47
C PHE A 229 -14.73 -16.74 2.62
N ARG A 230 -14.07 -16.84 3.79
CA ARG A 230 -13.12 -17.93 4.05
C ARG A 230 -13.80 -19.29 4.07
N LYS A 231 -14.97 -19.42 4.71
CA LYS A 231 -15.75 -20.66 4.70
C LYS A 231 -16.17 -21.02 3.27
N LEU A 232 -16.71 -20.04 2.55
CA LEU A 232 -17.15 -20.20 1.17
C LEU A 232 -16.02 -20.63 0.22
N SER A 233 -14.81 -20.08 0.38
CA SER A 233 -13.65 -20.47 -0.44
C SER A 233 -13.17 -21.90 -0.20
N LEU A 234 -13.50 -22.49 0.95
CA LEU A 234 -13.14 -23.87 1.31
C LEU A 234 -14.28 -24.87 1.03
N GLU A 235 -15.47 -24.37 0.70
CA GLU A 235 -16.63 -25.22 0.40
C GLU A 235 -16.43 -25.94 -0.93
N LYS A 236 -16.74 -27.24 -0.92
CA LYS A 236 -16.85 -28.02 -2.15
C LYS A 236 -18.25 -27.88 -2.71
N ALA A 237 -18.39 -28.16 -4.02
CA ALA A 237 -19.71 -28.29 -4.63
C ALA A 237 -20.55 -29.28 -3.81
N LEU A 238 -21.75 -28.84 -3.41
CA LEU A 238 -22.68 -29.66 -2.65
C LEU A 238 -23.48 -30.53 -3.62
N ASP A 239 -23.82 -31.75 -3.18
CA ASP A 239 -24.67 -32.65 -3.96
C ASP A 239 -26.11 -32.14 -4.06
N GLU A 240 -26.79 -32.52 -5.13
CA GLU A 240 -28.20 -32.21 -5.30
C GLU A 240 -29.05 -32.95 -4.26
N PHE A 241 -30.01 -32.24 -3.65
CA PHE A 241 -30.90 -32.81 -2.64
C PHE A 241 -32.36 -32.40 -2.87
N SER A 242 -33.28 -33.23 -2.37
CA SER A 242 -34.72 -32.97 -2.38
C SER A 242 -35.19 -32.35 -1.06
N ILE A 243 -36.20 -31.49 -1.16
CA ILE A 243 -36.94 -30.96 0.00
C ILE A 243 -38.30 -31.67 -0.03
N ILE A 244 -38.83 -32.03 1.15
CA ILE A 244 -40.15 -32.64 1.28
C ILE A 244 -41.21 -31.67 0.75
N GLU A 245 -42.26 -32.17 0.10
CA GLU A 245 -43.35 -31.31 -0.35
C GLU A 245 -44.17 -30.80 0.83
N LEU A 246 -44.66 -29.56 0.73
CA LEU A 246 -45.53 -29.00 1.76
C LEU A 246 -46.85 -29.78 1.82
N PRO A 247 -47.24 -30.36 2.97
CA PRO A 247 -48.54 -30.98 3.13
C PRO A 247 -49.66 -29.98 2.85
N LYS A 248 -50.77 -30.46 2.27
CA LYS A 248 -51.94 -29.62 2.02
C LYS A 248 -52.55 -29.21 3.37
N ILE A 249 -52.61 -27.89 3.62
CA ILE A 249 -53.29 -27.31 4.79
C ILE A 249 -54.80 -27.54 4.65
N ARG A 250 -55.42 -28.29 5.58
CA ARG A 250 -56.87 -28.61 5.59
C ARG A 250 -57.63 -27.91 6.71
N LEU A 251 -57.08 -26.85 7.30
CA LEU A 251 -57.66 -26.13 8.43
C LEU A 251 -59.15 -25.79 8.25
N SER A 252 -59.54 -25.16 7.13
CA SER A 252 -60.94 -24.76 6.90
C SER A 252 -61.91 -25.96 6.90
N ASN A 253 -61.47 -27.09 6.35
CA ASN A 253 -62.25 -28.33 6.35
C ASN A 253 -62.40 -28.90 7.77
N PHE A 254 -61.34 -28.84 8.59
CA PHE A 254 -61.42 -29.27 9.98
C PHE A 254 -62.30 -28.35 10.82
N VAL A 255 -62.23 -27.04 10.63
CA VAL A 255 -63.11 -26.06 11.30
C VAL A 255 -64.57 -26.36 10.94
N GLU A 256 -64.89 -26.48 9.66
CA GLU A 256 -66.27 -26.74 9.19
C GLU A 256 -66.80 -28.09 9.70
N LYS A 257 -65.98 -29.15 9.64
CA LYS A 257 -66.37 -30.47 10.17
C LYS A 257 -66.54 -30.44 11.69
N THR A 258 -65.65 -29.77 12.41
CA THR A 258 -65.72 -29.66 13.87
C THR A 258 -66.99 -28.93 14.28
N GLU A 259 -67.28 -27.79 13.67
CA GLU A 259 -68.52 -27.03 13.91
C GLU A 259 -69.76 -27.91 13.68
N LYS A 260 -69.83 -28.61 12.55
CA LYS A 260 -70.95 -29.51 12.24
C LYS A 260 -71.14 -30.62 13.27
N LEU A 261 -70.06 -31.25 13.75
CA LEU A 261 -70.15 -32.35 14.72
C LEU A 261 -70.45 -31.83 16.14
N VAL A 262 -69.85 -30.71 16.53
CA VAL A 262 -70.03 -30.10 17.85
C VAL A 262 -71.46 -29.57 18.02
N ALA A 263 -72.00 -28.88 17.00
CA ALA A 263 -73.34 -28.34 17.00
C ALA A 263 -74.44 -29.34 16.59
N LYS A 264 -74.10 -30.60 16.27
CA LYS A 264 -75.10 -31.60 15.85
C LYS A 264 -76.03 -31.94 17.01
N LYS A 265 -77.32 -31.62 16.84
CA LYS A 265 -78.41 -32.06 17.73
C LYS A 265 -78.71 -33.53 17.52
N ILE A 266 -78.76 -34.29 18.62
CA ILE A 266 -79.28 -35.67 18.65
C ILE A 266 -80.70 -35.62 19.21
N SER A 267 -81.60 -36.44 18.68
CA SER A 267 -82.99 -36.49 19.16
C SER A 267 -83.06 -36.86 20.64
N SER A 268 -83.68 -36.02 21.46
CA SER A 268 -83.87 -36.22 22.90
C SER A 268 -85.06 -37.11 23.25
N SER A 269 -85.87 -37.48 22.25
CA SER A 269 -87.04 -38.34 22.47
C SER A 269 -86.61 -39.74 22.94
N ASN A 270 -87.13 -40.18 24.10
CA ASN A 270 -86.85 -41.50 24.70
C ASN A 270 -85.43 -41.70 25.28
N LYS A 271 -84.73 -40.64 25.70
CA LYS A 271 -83.45 -40.76 26.43
C LYS A 271 -83.67 -40.87 27.95
N ILE A 272 -82.87 -41.70 28.61
CA ILE A 272 -82.83 -41.80 30.08
C ILE A 272 -82.24 -40.51 30.67
N GLU A 273 -83.06 -39.72 31.36
CA GLU A 273 -82.73 -38.36 31.83
C GLU A 273 -81.52 -38.33 32.78
N GLU A 274 -81.39 -39.32 33.67
CA GLU A 274 -80.27 -39.44 34.60
C GLU A 274 -78.92 -39.60 33.86
N LEU A 275 -78.92 -40.37 32.77
CA LEU A 275 -77.73 -40.56 31.92
C LEU A 275 -77.46 -39.36 31.02
N VAL A 276 -78.47 -38.56 30.68
CA VAL A 276 -78.27 -37.29 29.96
C VAL A 276 -77.59 -36.25 30.87
N LYS A 277 -78.01 -36.16 32.14
CA LYS A 277 -77.46 -35.19 33.10
C LYS A 277 -76.09 -35.58 33.65
N ASN A 278 -75.72 -36.86 33.59
CA ASN A 278 -74.46 -37.36 34.12
C ASN A 278 -73.67 -38.14 33.06
N ALA A 279 -72.76 -37.44 32.40
CA ALA A 279 -71.87 -38.00 31.37
C ALA A 279 -71.00 -39.17 31.86
N ILE A 280 -70.53 -39.12 33.11
CA ILE A 280 -69.70 -40.19 33.70
C ILE A 280 -70.53 -41.46 33.84
N LEU A 281 -71.75 -41.32 34.35
CA LEU A 281 -72.69 -42.42 34.50
C LEU A 281 -73.13 -42.96 33.13
N ASN A 282 -73.37 -42.09 32.15
CA ASN A 282 -73.68 -42.46 30.77
C ASN A 282 -72.63 -43.41 30.19
N ARG A 283 -71.35 -43.01 30.27
CA ARG A 283 -70.22 -43.81 29.79
C ARG A 283 -70.12 -45.14 30.52
N TRP A 284 -70.24 -45.14 31.85
CA TRP A 284 -70.22 -46.36 32.65
C TRP A 284 -71.34 -47.34 32.24
N VAL A 285 -72.56 -46.83 32.01
CA VAL A 285 -73.68 -47.66 31.53
C VAL A 285 -73.42 -48.18 30.12
N ASN A 286 -72.84 -47.38 29.21
CA ASN A 286 -72.53 -47.82 27.84
C ASN A 286 -71.45 -48.91 27.82
N GLU A 287 -70.37 -48.72 28.59
CA GLU A 287 -69.33 -49.73 28.77
C GLU A 287 -69.93 -51.00 29.37
N GLY A 288 -70.70 -50.86 30.45
CA GLY A 288 -71.48 -51.94 31.05
C GLY A 288 -72.32 -52.68 30.03
N ARG A 289 -73.05 -51.97 29.16
CA ARG A 289 -73.87 -52.55 28.09
C ARG A 289 -73.07 -53.48 27.20
N SER A 290 -71.85 -53.11 26.81
CA SER A 290 -70.97 -53.92 25.94
C SER A 290 -70.48 -55.23 26.57
N TYR A 291 -70.38 -55.26 27.91
CA TYR A 291 -70.01 -56.46 28.66
C TYR A 291 -71.18 -57.42 28.90
N HIS A 292 -72.42 -56.91 28.90
CA HIS A 292 -73.61 -57.72 29.19
C HIS A 292 -74.40 -58.16 27.95
N LYS A 293 -74.46 -57.30 26.93
CA LYS A 293 -75.31 -57.52 25.75
C LYS A 293 -74.95 -58.85 25.09
N ASP A 294 -75.95 -59.71 24.91
CA ASP A 294 -75.86 -61.06 24.34
C ASP A 294 -74.89 -62.03 25.07
N LYS A 295 -74.44 -61.68 26.28
CA LYS A 295 -73.45 -62.44 27.08
C LYS A 295 -73.95 -62.82 28.47
N LEU A 296 -74.65 -61.91 29.16
CA LEU A 296 -75.10 -62.08 30.54
C LEU A 296 -76.57 -61.68 30.68
N SER A 297 -77.37 -62.54 31.31
CA SER A 297 -78.77 -62.23 31.68
C SER A 297 -78.88 -61.41 32.97
N ASN A 298 -77.89 -61.55 33.86
CA ASN A 298 -77.86 -60.90 35.17
C ASN A 298 -76.78 -59.80 35.18
N CYS A 299 -77.05 -58.71 35.90
CA CYS A 299 -76.10 -57.62 36.08
C CYS A 299 -74.87 -58.10 36.86
N ALA A 300 -73.68 -57.94 36.28
CA ALA A 300 -72.41 -58.31 36.90
C ALA A 300 -72.08 -57.48 38.15
N PHE A 301 -72.72 -56.33 38.34
CA PHE A 301 -72.52 -55.48 39.53
C PHE A 301 -73.41 -55.90 40.70
N CYS A 302 -74.73 -56.04 40.49
CA CYS A 302 -75.69 -56.31 41.58
C CYS A 302 -76.31 -57.71 41.57
N GLY A 303 -76.05 -58.53 40.56
CA GLY A 303 -76.56 -59.91 40.43
C GLY A 303 -78.02 -60.03 39.95
N THR A 304 -78.77 -58.93 39.86
CA THR A 304 -80.18 -58.91 39.45
C THR A 304 -80.35 -59.16 37.96
N LEU A 305 -81.43 -59.86 37.57
CA LEU A 305 -81.82 -60.05 36.17
C LEU A 305 -82.06 -58.70 35.46
N ILE A 306 -81.48 -58.51 34.28
CA ILE A 306 -81.72 -57.32 33.44
C ILE A 306 -82.94 -57.60 32.57
N SER A 307 -84.04 -56.88 32.79
CA SER A 307 -85.29 -57.09 32.05
C SER A 307 -85.18 -56.67 30.58
N GLU A 308 -86.02 -57.28 29.72
CA GLU A 308 -86.13 -56.87 28.31
C GLU A 308 -86.53 -55.41 28.15
N GLU A 309 -87.39 -54.89 29.05
CA GLU A 309 -87.80 -53.49 29.03
C GLU A 309 -86.61 -52.56 29.30
N ARG A 310 -85.73 -52.94 30.24
CA ARG A 310 -84.50 -52.18 30.50
C ARG A 310 -83.55 -52.21 29.31
N TRP A 311 -83.45 -53.34 28.61
CA TRP A 311 -82.69 -53.42 27.36
C TRP A 311 -83.26 -52.51 26.27
N LYS A 312 -84.59 -52.43 26.12
CA LYS A 312 -85.24 -51.49 25.19
C LYS A 312 -84.96 -50.04 25.54
N GLU A 313 -85.02 -49.66 26.82
CA GLU A 313 -84.66 -48.31 27.27
C GLU A 313 -83.21 -47.97 26.95
N LEU A 314 -82.28 -48.88 27.23
CA LEU A 314 -80.85 -48.72 26.94
C LEU A 314 -80.58 -48.65 25.43
N ASP A 315 -81.24 -49.47 24.63
CA ASP A 315 -81.08 -49.48 23.16
C ASP A 315 -81.66 -48.21 22.51
N ARG A 316 -82.73 -47.62 23.06
CA ARG A 316 -83.23 -46.29 22.64
C ARG A 316 -82.29 -45.16 23.06
N HIS A 317 -81.68 -45.29 24.23
CA HIS A 317 -80.72 -44.31 24.73
C HIS A 317 -79.41 -44.31 23.92
N PHE A 318 -78.84 -45.48 23.66
CA PHE A 318 -77.65 -45.70 22.84
C PHE A 318 -78.02 -46.08 21.41
N ASP A 319 -78.72 -45.16 20.75
CA ASP A 319 -79.16 -45.34 19.37
C ASP A 319 -78.01 -45.23 18.36
N LYS A 320 -78.32 -45.60 17.13
CA LYS A 320 -77.38 -45.56 16.00
C LYS A 320 -76.89 -44.13 15.72
N GLU A 321 -77.70 -43.11 15.97
CA GLU A 321 -77.36 -41.72 15.71
C GLU A 321 -76.23 -41.21 16.63
N SER A 322 -76.34 -41.51 17.94
CA SER A 322 -75.32 -41.17 18.92
C SER A 322 -74.00 -41.90 18.64
N LYS A 323 -74.09 -43.15 18.19
CA LYS A 323 -72.90 -43.94 17.84
C LYS A 323 -72.20 -43.43 16.58
N ILE A 324 -72.96 -43.08 15.54
CA ILE A 324 -72.39 -42.47 14.32
C ILE A 324 -71.67 -41.16 14.66
N LEU A 325 -72.25 -40.31 15.51
CA LEU A 325 -71.58 -39.07 15.92
C LEU A 325 -70.28 -39.32 16.68
N GLU A 326 -70.26 -40.31 17.59
CA GLU A 326 -69.05 -40.70 18.30
C GLU A 326 -67.95 -41.18 17.36
N ASP A 327 -68.30 -42.04 16.39
CA ASP A 327 -67.36 -42.59 15.41
C ASP A 327 -66.84 -41.50 14.43
N ASP A 328 -67.72 -40.56 14.01
CA ASP A 328 -67.35 -39.40 13.18
C ASP A 328 -66.36 -38.48 13.92
N ILE A 329 -66.59 -38.25 15.22
CA ILE A 329 -65.68 -37.47 16.08
C ILE A 329 -64.32 -38.15 16.18
N ASP A 330 -64.28 -39.46 16.45
CA ASP A 330 -63.03 -40.21 16.56
C ASP A 330 -62.25 -40.20 15.24
N SER A 331 -62.94 -40.39 14.12
CA SER A 331 -62.30 -40.29 12.80
C SER A 331 -61.72 -38.90 12.56
N LEU A 332 -62.43 -37.84 12.94
CA LEU A 332 -61.93 -36.48 12.75
C LEU A 332 -60.73 -36.16 13.65
N ILE A 333 -60.73 -36.63 14.90
CA ILE A 333 -59.57 -36.50 15.79
C ILE A 333 -58.35 -37.19 15.19
N VAL A 334 -58.49 -38.41 14.66
CA VAL A 334 -57.39 -39.13 13.99
C VAL A 334 -56.88 -38.37 12.77
N ASP A 335 -57.78 -37.80 11.95
CA ASP A 335 -57.40 -36.99 10.79
C ASP A 335 -56.63 -35.73 11.18
N ILE A 336 -57.04 -35.05 12.26
CA ILE A 336 -56.37 -33.85 12.77
C ILE A 336 -54.99 -34.19 13.34
N GLU A 337 -54.87 -35.25 14.15
CA GLU A 337 -53.59 -35.72 14.70
C GLU A 337 -52.61 -36.15 13.60
N SER A 338 -53.12 -36.78 12.53
CA SER A 338 -52.31 -37.09 11.36
C SER A 338 -51.79 -35.83 10.66
N GLU A 339 -52.56 -34.74 10.63
CA GLU A 339 -52.10 -33.47 10.09
C GLU A 339 -50.97 -32.88 10.93
N LYS A 340 -51.16 -32.76 12.25
CA LYS A 340 -50.11 -32.31 13.19
C LYS A 340 -48.80 -33.06 12.96
N LYS A 341 -48.88 -34.39 12.90
CA LYS A 341 -47.72 -35.25 12.65
C LYS A 341 -47.02 -34.91 11.33
N SER A 342 -47.77 -34.68 10.24
CA SER A 342 -47.17 -34.34 8.94
C SER A 342 -46.43 -33.00 8.95
N PHE A 343 -46.94 -31.98 9.66
CA PHE A 343 -46.30 -30.68 9.76
C PHE A 343 -45.08 -30.71 10.70
N SER A 344 -45.10 -31.54 11.74
CA SER A 344 -43.94 -31.73 12.64
C SER A 344 -42.67 -32.29 11.96
N LEU A 345 -42.82 -32.88 10.76
CA LEU A 345 -41.72 -33.39 9.95
C LEU A 345 -41.02 -32.29 9.12
N LEU A 346 -41.63 -31.11 9.01
CA LEU A 346 -41.07 -29.99 8.27
C LEU A 346 -39.90 -29.39 9.05
N LYS A 347 -38.69 -29.56 8.53
CA LYS A 347 -37.45 -29.04 9.12
C LYS A 347 -36.53 -28.52 8.03
N VAL A 348 -35.85 -27.42 8.33
CA VAL A 348 -34.78 -26.86 7.52
C VAL A 348 -33.47 -27.56 7.87
N ASP A 349 -32.90 -28.26 6.89
CA ASP A 349 -31.57 -28.85 7.03
C ASP A 349 -30.53 -27.94 6.39
N LYS A 350 -30.04 -26.96 7.15
CA LYS A 350 -29.07 -25.98 6.64
C LYS A 350 -27.73 -26.60 6.24
N SER A 351 -27.41 -27.81 6.71
CA SER A 351 -26.15 -28.49 6.36
C SER A 351 -26.04 -28.83 4.87
N LYS A 352 -27.18 -28.88 4.17
CA LYS A 352 -27.27 -29.12 2.74
C LYS A 352 -27.10 -27.85 1.88
N PHE A 353 -26.90 -26.69 2.51
CA PHE A 353 -26.76 -25.41 1.84
C PHE A 353 -25.38 -24.81 2.09
N TYR A 354 -24.92 -23.97 1.16
CA TYR A 354 -23.69 -23.18 1.31
C TYR A 354 -23.79 -22.23 2.51
N SER A 355 -22.67 -21.99 3.20
CA SER A 355 -22.64 -21.20 4.45
C SER A 355 -23.24 -19.80 4.32
N LYS A 356 -23.19 -19.20 3.12
CA LYS A 356 -23.78 -17.88 2.86
C LYS A 356 -25.29 -17.82 3.12
N PHE A 357 -26.00 -18.95 3.01
CA PHE A 357 -27.45 -19.02 3.22
C PHE A 357 -27.83 -19.38 4.66
N HIS A 358 -26.89 -19.82 5.50
CA HIS A 358 -27.19 -20.36 6.83
C HIS A 358 -27.91 -19.37 7.73
N LYS A 359 -27.53 -18.07 7.69
CA LYS A 359 -28.21 -17.03 8.47
C LYS A 359 -29.69 -16.90 8.07
N THR A 360 -29.98 -16.87 6.76
CA THR A 360 -31.35 -16.78 6.26
C THR A 360 -32.14 -18.04 6.59
N LEU A 361 -31.51 -19.21 6.49
CA LEU A 361 -32.13 -20.50 6.83
C LEU A 361 -32.43 -20.62 8.33
N ASP A 362 -31.60 -20.04 9.20
CA ASP A 362 -31.85 -19.99 10.65
C ASP A 362 -33.08 -19.12 10.98
N ILE A 363 -33.27 -18.01 10.26
CA ILE A 363 -34.48 -17.18 10.37
C ILE A 363 -35.70 -17.98 9.90
N ILE A 364 -35.63 -18.58 8.70
CA ILE A 364 -36.72 -19.39 8.14
C ILE A 364 -37.09 -20.55 9.08
N GLN A 365 -36.11 -21.23 9.67
CA GLN A 365 -36.36 -22.32 10.63
C GLN A 365 -37.13 -21.81 11.85
N THR A 366 -36.74 -20.65 12.39
CA THR A 366 -37.40 -20.04 13.55
C THR A 366 -38.85 -19.65 13.23
N ASP A 367 -39.06 -18.97 12.10
CA ASP A 367 -40.39 -18.56 11.63
C ASP A 367 -41.29 -19.78 11.37
N LEU A 368 -40.71 -20.85 10.80
CA LEU A 368 -41.40 -22.11 10.53
C LEU A 368 -41.81 -22.82 11.83
N GLU A 369 -40.93 -22.90 12.82
CA GLU A 369 -41.24 -23.48 14.13
C GLU A 369 -42.35 -22.69 14.85
N GLU A 370 -42.31 -21.36 14.79
CA GLU A 370 -43.33 -20.51 15.39
C GLU A 370 -44.71 -20.71 14.75
N ILE A 371 -44.78 -20.71 13.41
CA ILE A 371 -46.07 -20.85 12.71
C ILE A 371 -46.63 -22.28 12.83
N ILE A 372 -45.78 -23.31 12.83
CA ILE A 372 -46.21 -24.70 13.10
C ILE A 372 -46.72 -24.81 14.53
N GLY A 373 -46.05 -24.20 15.51
CA GLY A 373 -46.53 -24.17 16.90
C GLY A 373 -47.89 -23.48 17.04
N LYS A 374 -48.11 -22.36 16.34
CA LYS A 374 -49.43 -21.71 16.26
C LYS A 374 -50.48 -22.63 15.63
N TYR A 375 -50.11 -23.35 14.56
CA TYR A 375 -51.01 -24.26 13.88
C TYR A 375 -51.41 -25.45 14.76
N ASP A 376 -50.45 -26.05 15.45
CA ASP A 376 -50.69 -27.15 16.38
C ASP A 376 -51.65 -26.74 17.51
N LEU A 377 -51.50 -25.53 18.06
CA LEU A 377 -52.43 -25.00 19.08
C LEU A 377 -53.86 -24.82 18.55
N ILE A 378 -54.03 -24.45 17.29
CA ILE A 378 -55.36 -24.35 16.66
C ILE A 378 -55.97 -25.75 16.53
N LEU A 379 -55.19 -26.71 16.04
CA LEU A 379 -55.63 -28.10 15.89
C LEU A 379 -55.95 -28.75 17.24
N ASP A 380 -55.17 -28.47 18.28
CA ASP A 380 -55.44 -28.90 19.66
C ASP A 380 -56.75 -28.32 20.19
N SER A 381 -57.03 -27.05 19.92
CA SER A 381 -58.32 -26.44 20.31
C SER A 381 -59.52 -27.12 19.63
N LEU A 382 -59.39 -27.57 18.38
CA LEU A 382 -60.44 -28.34 17.70
C LEU A 382 -60.59 -29.74 18.31
N ILE A 383 -59.47 -30.42 18.58
CA ILE A 383 -59.46 -31.74 19.24
C ILE A 383 -60.11 -31.66 20.63
N ASP A 384 -59.81 -30.62 21.40
CA ASP A 384 -60.37 -30.43 22.73
C ASP A 384 -61.89 -30.24 22.68
N GLN A 385 -62.39 -29.41 21.75
CA GLN A 385 -63.84 -29.25 21.53
C GLN A 385 -64.52 -30.57 21.11
N LEU A 386 -63.86 -31.36 20.26
CA LEU A 386 -64.34 -32.69 19.84
C LEU A 386 -64.35 -33.68 21.01
N LYS A 387 -63.30 -33.74 21.82
CA LYS A 387 -63.22 -34.58 23.04
C LYS A 387 -64.28 -34.17 24.06
N GLU A 388 -64.46 -32.86 24.23
CA GLU A 388 -65.48 -32.28 25.07
C GLU A 388 -66.90 -32.62 24.61
N ARG A 389 -67.14 -32.60 23.30
CA ARG A 389 -68.41 -33.03 22.70
C ARG A 389 -68.61 -34.53 22.88
N LYS A 390 -67.58 -35.34 22.68
CA LYS A 390 -67.61 -36.80 22.88
C LYS A 390 -67.94 -37.18 24.32
N ALA A 391 -67.35 -36.49 25.29
CA ALA A 391 -67.59 -36.73 26.71
C ALA A 391 -69.07 -36.50 27.09
N ASN A 392 -69.77 -35.61 26.38
CA ASN A 392 -71.20 -35.38 26.57
C ASN A 392 -71.97 -35.49 25.24
N ILE A 393 -72.00 -36.71 24.68
CA ILE A 393 -72.51 -36.97 23.33
C ILE A 393 -73.98 -36.58 23.12
N LEU A 394 -74.79 -36.47 24.17
CA LEU A 394 -76.21 -36.15 24.07
C LEU A 394 -76.52 -34.66 24.17
N THR A 395 -75.56 -33.83 24.59
CA THR A 395 -75.76 -32.38 24.74
C THR A 395 -74.99 -31.65 23.64
N GLU A 396 -75.68 -30.79 22.90
CA GLU A 396 -75.01 -29.91 21.94
C GLU A 396 -74.09 -28.92 22.66
N LYS A 397 -73.03 -28.49 21.98
CA LYS A 397 -72.13 -27.46 22.48
C LYS A 397 -72.01 -26.36 21.44
N ASP A 398 -71.75 -25.15 21.93
CA ASP A 398 -71.40 -24.03 21.06
C ASP A 398 -69.99 -24.23 20.52
N PHE A 399 -69.85 -24.14 19.20
CA PHE A 399 -68.55 -24.18 18.56
C PHE A 399 -67.81 -22.86 18.79
N ILE A 400 -66.57 -22.95 19.29
CA ILE A 400 -65.69 -21.80 19.46
C ILE A 400 -64.71 -21.81 18.31
N ASN A 401 -64.91 -20.92 17.33
CA ASN A 401 -63.99 -20.78 16.22
C ASN A 401 -62.64 -20.24 16.73
N PRO A 402 -61.52 -20.97 16.57
CA PRO A 402 -60.21 -20.51 17.01
C PRO A 402 -59.70 -19.27 16.27
N ASN A 403 -60.38 -18.83 15.19
CA ASN A 403 -60.23 -17.57 14.45
C ASN A 403 -58.77 -17.12 14.24
N LYS A 404 -57.96 -18.04 13.72
CA LYS A 404 -56.54 -17.84 13.42
C LYS A 404 -56.24 -18.46 12.08
N ASP A 405 -55.57 -17.69 11.22
CA ASP A 405 -55.09 -18.14 9.92
C ASP A 405 -53.60 -18.52 10.02
N VAL A 406 -53.17 -19.42 9.13
CA VAL A 406 -51.81 -19.90 8.95
C VAL A 406 -51.34 -19.70 7.50
N GLU A 407 -51.90 -18.73 6.78
CA GLU A 407 -51.51 -18.35 5.42
C GLU A 407 -49.99 -18.09 5.28
N ASP A 408 -49.38 -17.51 6.31
CA ASP A 408 -47.94 -17.24 6.37
C ASP A 408 -47.08 -18.50 6.26
N LEU A 409 -47.60 -19.68 6.62
CA LEU A 409 -46.87 -20.96 6.52
C LEU A 409 -46.48 -21.24 5.06
N LYS A 410 -47.37 -20.99 4.10
CA LYS A 410 -47.07 -21.15 2.67
C LYS A 410 -46.02 -20.16 2.21
N VAL A 411 -46.06 -18.93 2.72
CA VAL A 411 -45.09 -17.88 2.39
C VAL A 411 -43.70 -18.26 2.90
N ILE A 412 -43.58 -18.65 4.16
CA ILE A 412 -42.33 -19.11 4.77
C ILE A 412 -41.77 -20.32 4.02
N TRP A 413 -42.62 -21.31 3.69
CA TRP A 413 -42.18 -22.48 2.93
C TRP A 413 -41.74 -22.14 1.51
N THR A 414 -42.42 -21.20 0.85
CA THR A 414 -42.02 -20.71 -0.48
C THR A 414 -40.66 -20.01 -0.42
N SER A 415 -40.40 -19.22 0.62
CA SER A 415 -39.08 -18.63 0.87
C SER A 415 -37.99 -19.69 1.02
N TYR A 416 -38.26 -20.79 1.74
CA TYR A 416 -37.32 -21.91 1.84
C TYR A 416 -37.02 -22.55 0.48
N LEU A 417 -38.04 -22.76 -0.36
CA LEU A 417 -37.86 -23.29 -1.72
C LEU A 417 -37.09 -22.32 -2.64
N ASN A 418 -37.27 -21.00 -2.47
CA ASN A 418 -36.49 -20.00 -3.20
C ASN A 418 -35.01 -20.06 -2.82
N ILE A 419 -34.68 -20.18 -1.53
CA ILE A 419 -33.29 -20.35 -1.08
C ILE A 419 -32.68 -21.64 -1.66
N LYS A 420 -33.47 -22.72 -1.79
CA LYS A 420 -33.02 -23.94 -2.50
C LYS A 420 -32.64 -23.65 -3.95
N LYS A 421 -33.49 -22.92 -4.66
CA LYS A 421 -33.24 -22.54 -6.06
C LYS A 421 -31.98 -21.68 -6.18
N GLU A 422 -31.84 -20.64 -5.35
CA GLU A 422 -30.65 -19.79 -5.32
C GLU A 422 -29.38 -20.57 -4.97
N SER A 423 -29.46 -21.53 -4.04
CA SER A 423 -28.33 -22.39 -3.69
C SER A 423 -27.91 -23.31 -4.83
N THR A 424 -28.88 -23.81 -5.61
CA THR A 424 -28.62 -24.66 -6.78
C THR A 424 -28.01 -23.83 -7.92
N GLU A 425 -28.50 -22.61 -8.14
CA GLU A 425 -27.92 -21.68 -9.11
C GLU A 425 -26.51 -21.24 -8.72
N PHE A 426 -26.25 -21.06 -7.42
CA PHE A 426 -24.91 -20.70 -6.92
C PHE A 426 -23.85 -21.77 -7.16
N SER A 427 -24.24 -23.04 -7.28
CA SER A 427 -23.32 -24.14 -7.59
C SER A 427 -22.90 -24.22 -9.07
N LYS A 428 -23.61 -23.51 -9.96
CA LYS A 428 -23.37 -23.46 -11.41
C LYS A 428 -22.50 -22.26 -11.75
#